data_AF-A0A7V1ZXF4-F1
#
_entry.id   AF-A0A7V1ZXF4-F1
#
_cell.length_a   1.000
_cell.length_b   1.000
_cell.length_c   1.000
_cell.angle_alpha   90.00
_cell.angle_beta   90.00
_cell.angle_gamma   90.00
#
_symmetry.space_group_name_H-M   'P 1'
#
loop_
_entity.id
_entity.type
_entity.pdbx_description
1 polymer ?
#
loop_
_entity_poly.entity_id
_entity_poly.type
_entity_poly.pdbx_seq_one_letter_code
_entity_poly.pdbx_strand_id
1 'polypeptide(L)'
;MFKKDVERLIEFDPEGNFLALADTRLAGVLFTSRYEDYAFMGPVIVREQFRGDGIGEKLMIKGMDYLKSRGVKSIELDAVFLALSLYRRLGFKDKHLSYRFKKVSSGGDVRVQRFDISRTDKIIELDRKLTGLGRSKHLRSFCIEFSDSIYTITEDNLLAYGMVRERNGGSYAIGPLVAENSSLAERLLLGIMAEYPQKQILIGPLEPQREFIAFLRGLGFLHNIPALRMYYGEKRNYHKHVYGIIAAEKG
;
A
#
# COMPACT_ATOMS: atom_id res chain seq x y z
N MET A 1 12.89 -7.61 -4.88
CA MET A 1 12.38 -7.00 -3.63
C MET A 1 13.57 -6.65 -2.76
N PHE A 2 13.56 -5.52 -2.04
CA PHE A 2 14.66 -5.16 -1.15
C PHE A 2 14.70 -6.06 0.08
N LYS A 3 15.91 -6.27 0.62
CA LYS A 3 16.10 -6.97 1.90
C LYS A 3 15.24 -6.33 3.00
N LYS A 4 15.32 -5.01 3.17
CA LYS A 4 14.50 -4.25 4.14
C LYS A 4 12.99 -4.37 3.90
N ASP A 5 12.55 -4.48 2.64
CA ASP A 5 11.12 -4.66 2.36
C ASP A 5 10.63 -6.06 2.78
N VAL A 6 11.47 -7.08 2.60
CA VAL A 6 11.21 -8.45 3.07
C VAL A 6 11.25 -8.53 4.59
N GLU A 7 12.31 -7.98 5.22
CA GLU A 7 12.44 -7.90 6.68
C GLU A 7 11.20 -7.26 7.31
N ARG A 8 10.72 -6.14 6.74
CA ARG A 8 9.50 -5.48 7.21
C ARG A 8 8.23 -6.32 7.04
N LEU A 9 8.09 -7.04 5.92
CA LEU A 9 6.95 -7.94 5.72
C LEU A 9 6.94 -9.06 6.77
N ILE A 10 8.13 -9.59 7.11
CA ILE A 10 8.28 -10.59 8.16
C ILE A 10 7.93 -10.02 9.53
N GLU A 11 8.42 -8.83 9.88
CA GLU A 11 8.12 -8.19 11.18
C GLU A 11 6.64 -7.85 11.39
N PHE A 12 5.94 -7.52 10.29
CA PHE A 12 4.54 -7.18 10.30
C PHE A 12 3.66 -8.37 10.66
N ASP A 13 3.93 -9.52 10.07
CA ASP A 13 3.20 -10.75 10.32
C ASP A 13 4.15 -11.97 10.36
N PRO A 14 4.91 -12.18 11.46
CA PRO A 14 6.00 -13.16 11.51
C PRO A 14 5.60 -14.58 11.15
N GLU A 15 4.36 -14.96 11.46
CA GLU A 15 3.80 -16.30 11.21
C GLU A 15 3.03 -16.40 9.88
N GLY A 16 2.85 -15.28 9.17
CA GLY A 16 2.06 -15.16 7.95
C GLY A 16 2.85 -15.27 6.66
N ASN A 17 4.11 -15.70 6.73
CA ASN A 17 5.00 -15.80 5.56
C ASN A 17 5.30 -17.26 5.25
N PHE A 18 5.11 -17.65 4.00
CA PHE A 18 5.18 -19.04 3.58
C PHE A 18 6.23 -19.24 2.49
N LEU A 19 7.00 -20.31 2.62
CA LEU A 19 7.92 -20.80 1.60
C LEU A 19 7.37 -22.08 1.00
N ALA A 20 7.43 -22.21 -0.31
CA ALA A 20 7.22 -23.47 -1.01
C ALA A 20 8.60 -24.04 -1.38
N LEU A 21 8.86 -25.28 -0.99
CA LEU A 21 10.06 -26.02 -1.35
C LEU A 21 9.69 -27.12 -2.36
N ALA A 22 10.46 -27.23 -3.44
CA ALA A 22 10.49 -28.40 -4.30
C ALA A 22 11.74 -29.21 -3.90
N ASP A 23 11.52 -30.30 -3.17
CA ASP A 23 12.53 -30.99 -2.36
C ASP A 23 13.17 -30.02 -1.36
N THR A 24 14.44 -29.69 -1.54
CA THR A 24 15.19 -28.72 -0.70
C THR A 24 15.34 -27.35 -1.37
N ARG A 25 14.84 -27.17 -2.61
CA ARG A 25 15.00 -25.94 -3.37
C ARG A 25 13.82 -25.00 -3.15
N LEU A 26 14.11 -23.74 -2.84
CA LEU A 26 13.08 -22.69 -2.72
C LEU A 26 12.38 -22.49 -4.07
N ALA A 27 11.11 -22.88 -4.15
CA ALA A 27 10.29 -22.82 -5.36
C ALA A 27 9.39 -21.59 -5.40
N GLY A 28 8.91 -21.11 -4.24
CA GLY A 28 8.10 -19.90 -4.18
C GLY A 28 7.92 -19.33 -2.78
N VAL A 29 7.35 -18.13 -2.71
CA VAL A 29 7.10 -17.40 -1.46
C VAL A 29 5.74 -16.71 -1.50
N LEU A 30 5.13 -16.55 -0.33
CA LEU A 30 3.98 -15.69 -0.08
C LEU A 30 4.22 -14.90 1.22
N PHE A 31 3.88 -13.61 1.20
CA PHE A 31 3.89 -12.74 2.37
C PHE A 31 2.50 -12.20 2.66
N THR A 32 2.14 -12.07 3.93
CA THR A 32 0.91 -11.40 4.36
C THR A 32 1.22 -10.18 5.23
N SER A 33 0.28 -9.24 5.28
CA SER A 33 0.32 -8.11 6.20
C SER A 33 -1.06 -7.99 6.86
N ARG A 34 -1.11 -8.28 8.17
CA ARG A 34 -2.37 -8.36 8.93
C ARG A 34 -2.62 -7.09 9.76
N TYR A 35 -3.79 -6.52 9.61
CA TYR A 35 -4.28 -5.30 10.25
C TYR A 35 -5.57 -5.59 11.02
N GLU A 36 -5.45 -6.15 12.23
CA GLU A 36 -6.59 -6.67 13.01
C GLU A 36 -7.42 -7.68 12.19
N ASP A 37 -8.62 -7.31 11.76
CA ASP A 37 -9.59 -8.14 11.03
C ASP A 37 -9.52 -7.95 9.50
N TYR A 38 -8.56 -7.17 9.01
CA TYR A 38 -8.24 -6.97 7.60
C TYR A 38 -6.81 -7.49 7.33
N ALA A 39 -6.56 -8.01 6.13
CA ALA A 39 -5.20 -8.33 5.71
C ALA A 39 -4.98 -8.03 4.23
N PHE A 40 -3.74 -7.73 3.90
CA PHE A 40 -3.28 -7.66 2.53
C PHE A 40 -2.37 -8.86 2.24
N MET A 41 -2.69 -9.64 1.22
CA MET A 41 -1.79 -10.65 0.68
C MET A 41 -0.85 -9.96 -0.31
N GLY A 42 0.40 -9.91 0.10
CA GLY A 42 1.48 -9.28 -0.63
C GLY A 42 2.01 -10.18 -1.76
N PRO A 43 3.32 -10.13 -2.05
CA PRO A 43 3.89 -10.80 -3.20
C PRO A 43 3.79 -12.32 -3.10
N VAL A 44 3.16 -12.92 -4.09
CA VAL A 44 3.22 -14.36 -4.38
C VAL A 44 4.17 -14.53 -5.55
N ILE A 45 5.32 -15.13 -5.30
CA ILE A 45 6.36 -15.27 -6.31
C ILE A 45 6.75 -16.73 -6.40
N VAL A 46 6.52 -17.32 -7.58
CA VAL A 46 7.00 -18.67 -7.92
C VAL A 46 8.14 -18.51 -8.92
N ARG A 47 9.28 -19.17 -8.66
CA ARG A 47 10.41 -19.19 -9.59
C ARG A 47 9.96 -19.77 -10.92
N GLU A 48 10.49 -19.21 -12.00
CA GLU A 48 10.06 -19.51 -13.36
C GLU A 48 10.04 -21.01 -13.69
N GLN A 49 11.11 -21.73 -13.32
CA GLN A 49 11.26 -23.17 -13.52
C GLN A 49 10.24 -24.06 -12.77
N PHE A 50 9.46 -23.51 -11.84
CA PHE A 50 8.42 -24.24 -11.08
C PHE A 50 7.02 -23.67 -11.31
N ARG A 51 6.85 -22.80 -12.32
CA ARG A 51 5.53 -22.27 -12.69
C ARG A 51 4.75 -23.33 -13.46
N GLY A 52 3.42 -23.34 -13.30
CA GLY A 52 2.54 -24.35 -13.90
C GLY A 52 2.22 -25.52 -12.96
N ASP A 53 3.03 -25.76 -11.93
CA ASP A 53 2.89 -26.91 -11.01
C ASP A 53 1.92 -26.67 -9.83
N GLY A 54 1.04 -25.68 -9.93
CA GLY A 54 0.07 -25.35 -8.88
C GLY A 54 0.67 -24.78 -7.58
N ILE A 55 1.98 -24.48 -7.52
CA ILE A 55 2.65 -23.97 -6.31
C ILE A 55 2.04 -22.65 -5.82
N GLY A 56 1.77 -21.72 -6.74
CA GLY A 56 1.15 -20.42 -6.39
C GLY A 56 -0.23 -20.60 -5.76
N GLU A 57 -1.01 -21.56 -6.26
CA GLU A 57 -2.34 -21.87 -5.70
C GLU A 57 -2.24 -22.46 -4.29
N LYS A 58 -1.31 -23.41 -4.07
CA LYS A 58 -1.04 -23.98 -2.74
C LYS A 58 -0.59 -22.93 -1.73
N LEU A 59 0.32 -22.03 -2.14
CA LEU A 59 0.75 -20.90 -1.29
C LEU A 59 -0.43 -20.01 -0.91
N MET A 60 -1.26 -19.63 -1.89
CA MET A 60 -2.45 -18.82 -1.65
C MET A 60 -3.43 -19.48 -0.68
N ILE A 61 -3.76 -20.76 -0.88
CA ILE A 61 -4.64 -21.50 0.03
C ILE A 61 -4.07 -21.49 1.45
N LYS A 62 -2.77 -21.79 1.60
CA LYS A 62 -2.11 -21.80 2.91
C LYS A 62 -2.18 -20.43 3.60
N GLY A 63 -1.93 -19.35 2.86
CA GLY A 63 -2.02 -17.99 3.38
C GLY A 63 -3.45 -17.59 3.75
N MET A 64 -4.43 -17.95 2.93
CA MET A 64 -5.85 -17.72 3.22
C MET A 64 -6.28 -18.45 4.49
N ASP A 65 -5.91 -19.72 4.63
CA ASP A 65 -6.27 -20.53 5.81
C ASP A 65 -5.62 -19.97 7.08
N TYR A 66 -4.35 -19.57 6.99
CA TYR A 66 -3.68 -18.84 8.06
C TYR A 66 -4.46 -17.58 8.45
N LEU A 67 -4.74 -16.68 7.50
CA LEU A 67 -5.44 -15.42 7.80
C LEU A 67 -6.83 -15.66 8.41
N LYS A 68 -7.59 -16.63 7.88
CA LYS A 68 -8.90 -17.04 8.45
C LYS A 68 -8.76 -17.51 9.90
N SER A 69 -7.77 -18.36 10.20
CA SER A 69 -7.50 -18.83 11.56
C SER A 69 -7.12 -17.70 12.54
N ARG A 70 -6.65 -16.56 12.01
CA ARG A 70 -6.35 -15.34 12.79
C ARG A 70 -7.54 -14.38 12.89
N GLY A 71 -8.73 -14.80 12.46
CA GLY A 71 -9.96 -14.01 12.53
C GLY A 71 -10.05 -12.88 11.49
N VAL A 72 -9.24 -12.93 10.42
CA VAL A 72 -9.32 -11.95 9.34
C VAL A 72 -10.62 -12.15 8.57
N LYS A 73 -11.41 -11.08 8.45
CA LYS A 73 -12.71 -11.06 7.78
C LYS A 73 -12.63 -10.58 6.34
N SER A 74 -11.58 -9.83 6.00
CA SER A 74 -11.38 -9.27 4.68
C SER A 74 -9.92 -9.42 4.26
N ILE A 75 -9.69 -10.09 3.15
CA ILE A 75 -8.35 -10.27 2.58
C ILE A 75 -8.31 -9.60 1.22
N GLU A 76 -7.36 -8.71 0.99
CA GLU A 76 -7.18 -8.03 -0.29
C GLU A 76 -5.82 -8.29 -0.91
N LEU A 77 -5.73 -8.16 -2.23
CA LEU A 77 -4.49 -8.25 -2.99
C LEU A 77 -4.59 -7.37 -4.24
N ASP A 78 -3.43 -7.01 -4.80
CA ASP A 78 -3.35 -6.37 -6.12
C ASP A 78 -2.90 -7.42 -7.15
N ALA A 79 -3.80 -7.81 -8.04
CA ALA A 79 -3.56 -8.81 -9.07
C ALA A 79 -3.09 -8.18 -10.37
N VAL A 80 -2.01 -8.72 -10.95
CA VAL A 80 -1.71 -8.51 -12.37
C VAL A 80 -2.75 -9.26 -13.22
N PHE A 81 -3.10 -8.71 -14.39
CA PHE A 81 -4.18 -9.27 -15.23
C PHE A 81 -3.98 -10.76 -15.59
N LEU A 82 -2.73 -11.19 -15.78
CA LEU A 82 -2.39 -12.58 -16.08
C LEU A 82 -2.71 -13.56 -14.93
N ALA A 83 -2.86 -13.09 -13.70
CA ALA A 83 -3.12 -13.91 -12.51
C ALA A 83 -4.59 -13.90 -12.07
N LEU A 84 -5.48 -13.19 -12.77
CA LEU A 84 -6.88 -13.04 -12.36
C LEU A 84 -7.65 -14.36 -12.29
N SER A 85 -7.41 -15.26 -13.23
CA SER A 85 -8.09 -16.57 -13.27
C SER A 85 -7.81 -17.36 -12.00
N LEU A 86 -6.56 -17.38 -11.52
CA LEU A 86 -6.16 -18.02 -10.27
C LEU A 86 -6.96 -17.45 -9.08
N TYR A 87 -6.95 -16.13 -8.90
CA TYR A 87 -7.58 -15.51 -7.74
C TYR A 87 -9.11 -15.67 -7.76
N ARG A 88 -9.76 -15.55 -8.92
CA ARG A 88 -11.20 -15.78 -9.06
C ARG A 88 -11.60 -17.22 -8.71
N ARG A 89 -10.81 -18.23 -9.12
CA ARG A 89 -11.03 -19.64 -8.71
C ARG A 89 -10.92 -19.83 -7.20
N LEU A 90 -10.04 -19.07 -6.54
CA LEU A 90 -9.90 -19.06 -5.09
C LEU A 90 -10.98 -18.23 -4.36
N GLY A 91 -11.97 -17.69 -5.09
CA GLY A 91 -13.10 -16.97 -4.54
C GLY A 91 -12.87 -15.47 -4.33
N PHE A 92 -11.76 -14.90 -4.82
CA PHE A 92 -11.58 -13.46 -4.84
C PHE A 92 -12.53 -12.79 -5.83
N LYS A 93 -13.06 -11.64 -5.44
CA LYS A 93 -13.92 -10.78 -6.25
C LYS A 93 -13.18 -9.51 -6.65
N ASP A 94 -13.44 -9.04 -7.85
CA ASP A 94 -12.89 -7.79 -8.37
C ASP A 94 -13.38 -6.61 -7.50
N LYS A 95 -12.49 -5.66 -7.19
CA LYS A 95 -12.80 -4.47 -6.39
C LYS A 95 -12.76 -3.19 -7.20
N HIS A 96 -11.55 -2.80 -7.65
CA HIS A 96 -11.28 -1.61 -8.46
C HIS A 96 -9.81 -1.62 -8.90
N LEU A 97 -9.42 -0.74 -9.83
CA LEU A 97 -8.01 -0.64 -10.23
C LEU A 97 -7.16 0.02 -9.13
N SER A 98 -5.89 -0.36 -9.10
CA SER A 98 -4.84 0.13 -8.21
C SER A 98 -3.68 0.61 -9.08
N TYR A 99 -3.47 1.93 -9.14
CA TYR A 99 -2.53 2.55 -10.07
C TYR A 99 -1.13 2.72 -9.47
N ARG A 100 -0.13 2.89 -10.34
CA ARG A 100 1.23 3.27 -9.96
C ARG A 100 1.66 4.45 -10.84
N PHE A 101 1.37 5.66 -10.36
CA PHE A 101 1.73 6.89 -11.03
C PHE A 101 3.16 7.29 -10.68
N LYS A 102 3.83 7.93 -11.64
CA LYS A 102 5.16 8.49 -11.49
C LYS A 102 5.30 9.82 -12.24
N LYS A 103 6.11 10.73 -11.70
CA LYS A 103 6.49 11.99 -12.34
C LYS A 103 7.81 12.47 -11.76
N VAL A 104 8.63 13.19 -12.53
CA VAL A 104 9.70 14.02 -11.96
C VAL A 104 9.07 15.30 -11.41
N SER A 105 9.26 15.56 -10.12
CA SER A 105 8.75 16.78 -9.48
C SER A 105 9.40 18.01 -10.10
N SER A 106 8.58 19.00 -10.46
CA SER A 106 9.03 20.33 -10.86
C SER A 106 9.38 21.22 -9.65
N GLY A 107 9.20 20.74 -8.42
CA GLY A 107 9.14 21.58 -7.24
C GLY A 107 7.81 22.36 -7.17
N GLY A 108 7.78 23.42 -6.36
CA GLY A 108 6.64 24.32 -6.22
C GLY A 108 6.73 25.14 -4.94
N ASP A 109 5.73 25.99 -4.71
CA ASP A 109 5.71 26.94 -3.58
C ASP A 109 4.65 26.60 -2.52
N VAL A 110 3.93 25.49 -2.70
CA VAL A 110 2.92 25.04 -1.73
C VAL A 110 3.63 24.58 -0.47
N ARG A 111 3.28 25.17 0.68
CA ARG A 111 3.85 24.82 1.97
C ARG A 111 3.02 23.74 2.67
N VAL A 112 3.71 22.77 3.25
CA VAL A 112 3.17 21.71 4.13
C VAL A 112 3.95 21.66 5.42
N GLN A 113 3.34 21.12 6.47
CA GLN A 113 3.98 20.99 7.78
C GLN A 113 4.72 19.64 7.84
N ARG A 114 5.92 19.62 8.42
CA ARG A 114 6.54 18.37 8.86
C ARG A 114 5.87 17.91 10.15
N PHE A 115 5.64 16.61 10.26
CA PHE A 115 4.98 16.04 11.42
C PHE A 115 5.95 15.89 12.59
N ASP A 116 5.48 16.23 13.79
CA ASP A 116 6.17 15.89 15.02
C ASP A 116 5.87 14.43 15.41
N ILE A 117 6.90 13.59 15.36
CA ILE A 117 6.81 12.16 15.64
C ILE A 117 6.31 11.85 17.06
N SER A 118 6.51 12.76 18.03
CA SER A 118 5.99 12.62 19.39
C SER A 118 4.47 12.51 19.43
N ARG A 119 3.79 12.99 18.38
CA ARG A 119 2.33 13.01 18.25
C ARG A 119 1.78 11.86 17.42
N THR A 120 2.55 10.78 17.20
CA THR A 120 2.18 9.62 16.34
C THR A 120 0.74 9.10 16.57
N ASP A 121 0.23 9.15 17.80
CA ASP A 121 -1.16 8.76 18.09
C ASP A 121 -2.20 9.55 17.30
N LYS A 122 -1.93 10.82 16.95
CA LYS A 122 -2.82 11.64 16.11
C LYS A 122 -2.95 11.13 14.69
N ILE A 123 -1.87 10.62 14.09
CA ILE A 123 -1.93 9.95 12.78
C ILE A 123 -2.76 8.67 12.88
N ILE A 124 -2.55 7.88 13.94
CA ILE A 124 -3.27 6.61 14.14
C ILE A 124 -4.78 6.86 14.34
N GLU A 125 -5.13 7.86 15.13
CA GLU A 125 -6.52 8.29 15.37
C GLU A 125 -7.18 8.73 14.07
N LEU A 126 -6.55 9.64 13.31
CA LEU A 126 -7.08 10.11 12.03
C LEU A 126 -7.22 8.97 11.02
N ASP A 127 -6.18 8.13 10.92
CA ASP A 127 -6.17 7.01 9.99
C ASP A 127 -7.29 6.02 10.27
N ARG A 128 -7.50 5.65 11.55
CA ARG A 128 -8.60 4.78 11.93
C ARG A 128 -9.95 5.44 11.67
N LYS A 129 -10.12 6.72 11.99
CA LYS A 129 -11.35 7.49 11.73
C LYS A 129 -11.72 7.43 10.24
N LEU A 130 -10.74 7.63 9.35
CA LEU A 130 -10.98 7.76 7.91
C LEU A 130 -11.02 6.43 7.17
N THR A 131 -10.21 5.45 7.58
CA THR A 131 -10.10 4.17 6.85
C THR A 131 -10.90 3.04 7.49
N GLY A 132 -11.18 3.14 8.79
CA GLY A 132 -11.75 2.05 9.59
C GLY A 132 -10.78 0.87 9.80
N LEU A 133 -9.53 0.95 9.35
CA LEU A 133 -8.57 -0.14 9.42
C LEU A 133 -7.77 -0.13 10.73
N GLY A 134 -7.55 -1.31 11.31
CA GLY A 134 -6.74 -1.51 12.50
C GLY A 134 -5.25 -1.63 12.23
N ARG A 135 -4.63 -0.58 11.68
CA ARG A 135 -3.22 -0.59 11.24
C ARG A 135 -2.24 0.17 12.15
N SER A 136 -2.60 0.39 13.41
CA SER A 136 -1.80 1.15 14.39
C SER A 136 -0.36 0.63 14.56
N LYS A 137 -0.15 -0.68 14.73
CA LYS A 137 1.19 -1.30 14.83
C LYS A 137 2.09 -0.91 13.65
N HIS A 138 1.54 -0.93 12.44
CA HIS A 138 2.26 -0.66 11.21
C HIS A 138 2.56 0.83 11.07
N LEU A 139 1.58 1.68 11.36
CA LEU A 139 1.76 3.12 11.36
C LEU A 139 2.81 3.57 12.37
N ARG A 140 2.86 3.00 13.59
CA ARG A 140 3.93 3.31 14.56
C ARG A 140 5.31 2.98 14.00
N SER A 141 5.45 1.79 13.41
CA SER A 141 6.71 1.36 12.77
C SER A 141 7.12 2.30 11.65
N PHE A 142 6.20 2.68 10.76
CA PHE A 142 6.47 3.63 9.67
C PHE A 142 6.77 5.03 10.16
N CYS A 143 6.07 5.50 11.19
CA CYS A 143 6.32 6.80 11.78
C CYS A 143 7.76 6.86 12.31
N ILE A 144 8.22 5.82 13.01
CA ILE A 144 9.61 5.75 13.51
C ILE A 144 10.59 5.66 12.34
N GLU A 145 10.33 4.80 11.36
CA GLU A 145 11.25 4.57 10.23
C GLU A 145 11.40 5.80 9.32
N PHE A 146 10.33 6.56 9.13
CA PHE A 146 10.26 7.68 8.19
C PHE A 146 10.11 9.03 8.90
N SER A 147 10.57 9.15 10.16
CA SER A 147 10.32 10.30 11.04
C SER A 147 10.56 11.67 10.40
N ASP A 148 11.56 11.78 9.52
CA ASP A 148 11.97 13.04 8.89
C ASP A 148 11.18 13.37 7.60
N SER A 149 10.26 12.49 7.20
CA SER A 149 9.61 12.49 5.89
C SER A 149 8.10 12.25 5.97
N ILE A 150 7.50 12.68 7.08
CA ILE A 150 6.06 12.69 7.31
C ILE A 150 5.57 14.12 7.23
N TYR A 151 4.54 14.35 6.41
CA TYR A 151 3.97 15.66 6.17
C TYR A 151 2.49 15.68 6.49
N THR A 152 2.00 16.81 6.96
CA THR A 152 0.61 16.98 7.39
C THR A 152 0.00 18.28 6.94
N ILE A 153 -1.33 18.28 6.92
CA ILE A 153 -2.15 19.50 6.94
C ILE A 153 -2.87 19.54 8.28
N THR A 154 -2.61 20.61 9.02
CA THR A 154 -3.23 20.89 10.32
C THR A 154 -3.88 22.26 10.26
N GLU A 155 -5.15 22.32 10.65
CA GLU A 155 -5.85 23.57 11.00
C GLU A 155 -6.09 23.53 12.51
N ASP A 156 -7.34 23.41 12.96
CA ASP A 156 -7.64 23.14 14.38
C ASP A 156 -7.34 21.68 14.77
N ASN A 157 -7.40 20.78 13.81
CA ASN A 157 -7.12 19.36 13.96
C ASN A 157 -6.25 18.85 12.79
N LEU A 158 -5.69 17.64 12.95
CA LEU A 158 -4.99 16.97 11.86
C LEU A 158 -6.00 16.49 10.81
N LEU A 159 -5.88 16.98 9.57
CA LEU A 159 -6.85 16.71 8.48
C LEU A 159 -6.30 15.79 7.39
N ALA A 160 -4.99 15.77 7.22
CA ALA A 160 -4.33 14.91 6.24
C ALA A 160 -2.90 14.57 6.69
N TYR A 161 -2.42 13.40 6.28
CA TYR A 161 -1.03 13.01 6.44
C TYR A 161 -0.53 12.23 5.22
N GLY A 162 0.77 12.33 4.99
CA GLY A 162 1.47 11.68 3.88
C GLY A 162 2.86 11.29 4.33
N MET A 163 3.26 10.06 4.06
CA MET A 163 4.61 9.57 4.34
C MET A 163 5.39 9.44 3.03
N VAL A 164 6.66 9.83 3.03
CA VAL A 164 7.54 9.71 1.87
C VAL A 164 8.62 8.71 2.17
N ARG A 165 8.81 7.74 1.28
CA ARG A 165 9.82 6.69 1.40
C ARG A 165 10.73 6.70 0.18
N GLU A 166 12.03 6.82 0.41
CA GLU A 166 13.02 6.63 -0.65
C GLU A 166 13.00 5.18 -1.17
N ARG A 167 13.11 5.03 -2.49
CA ARG A 167 13.15 3.77 -3.24
C ARG A 167 14.41 3.76 -4.10
N ASN A 168 14.66 2.60 -4.73
CA ASN A 168 15.84 2.40 -5.58
C ASN A 168 15.91 3.46 -6.67
N GLY A 169 17.15 3.86 -7.00
CA GLY A 169 17.40 4.81 -8.08
C GLY A 169 17.00 6.25 -7.76
N GLY A 170 16.90 6.61 -6.47
CA GLY A 170 16.62 7.99 -6.05
C GLY A 170 15.17 8.45 -6.31
N SER A 171 14.23 7.50 -6.35
CA SER A 171 12.80 7.77 -6.44
C SER A 171 12.15 7.81 -5.05
N TYR A 172 11.07 8.56 -4.89
CA TYR A 172 10.41 8.81 -3.61
C TYR A 172 8.94 8.41 -3.72
N ALA A 173 8.55 7.37 -2.99
CA ALA A 173 7.19 6.88 -2.94
C ALA A 173 6.40 7.59 -1.84
N ILE A 174 5.29 8.22 -2.22
CA ILE A 174 4.35 8.85 -1.29
C ILE A 174 3.27 7.82 -0.97
N GLY A 175 3.21 7.40 0.30
CA GLY A 175 2.35 6.31 0.71
C GLY A 175 2.56 5.88 2.17
N PRO A 176 1.50 5.79 2.99
CA PRO A 176 0.13 6.16 2.66
C PRO A 176 -0.04 7.69 2.54
N LEU A 177 -0.98 8.12 1.69
CA LEU A 177 -1.52 9.47 1.66
C LEU A 177 -3.01 9.39 2.02
N VAL A 178 -3.38 9.96 3.16
CA VAL A 178 -4.74 9.90 3.71
C VAL A 178 -5.20 11.31 4.04
N ALA A 179 -6.43 11.65 3.63
CA ALA A 179 -7.01 12.97 3.83
C ALA A 179 -8.54 12.91 3.95
N GLU A 180 -9.14 13.90 4.61
CA GLU A 180 -10.61 13.98 4.71
C GLU A 180 -11.29 14.17 3.34
N ASN A 181 -10.64 14.82 2.37
CA ASN A 181 -11.16 15.06 1.02
C ASN A 181 -10.03 15.25 -0.03
N SER A 182 -10.40 15.31 -1.32
CA SER A 182 -9.44 15.39 -2.44
C SER A 182 -8.62 16.66 -2.41
N SER A 183 -9.24 17.81 -2.12
CA SER A 183 -8.55 19.11 -2.05
C SER A 183 -7.39 19.10 -1.04
N LEU A 184 -7.60 18.49 0.13
CA LEU A 184 -6.54 18.31 1.12
C LEU A 184 -5.43 17.37 0.62
N ALA A 185 -5.79 16.26 -0.05
CA ALA A 185 -4.82 15.34 -0.63
C ALA A 185 -3.98 16.00 -1.73
N GLU A 186 -4.59 16.82 -2.58
CA GLU A 186 -3.95 17.59 -3.65
C GLU A 186 -2.96 18.61 -3.08
N ARG A 187 -3.41 19.42 -2.11
CA ARG A 187 -2.55 20.38 -1.41
C ARG A 187 -1.36 19.69 -0.73
N LEU A 188 -1.60 18.57 -0.06
CA LEU A 188 -0.55 17.80 0.61
C LEU A 188 0.45 17.24 -0.40
N LEU A 189 -0.03 16.68 -1.51
CA LEU A 189 0.83 16.18 -2.58
C LEU A 189 1.70 17.30 -3.17
N LEU A 190 1.12 18.46 -3.49
CA LEU A 190 1.87 19.59 -4.05
C LEU A 190 2.96 20.08 -3.09
N GLY A 191 2.65 20.17 -1.80
CA GLY A 191 3.65 20.58 -0.82
C GLY A 191 4.73 19.53 -0.58
N ILE A 192 4.37 18.24 -0.62
CA ILE A 192 5.39 17.19 -0.63
C ILE A 192 6.27 17.34 -1.87
N MET A 193 5.70 17.51 -3.06
CA MET A 193 6.47 17.68 -4.30
C MET A 193 7.45 18.86 -4.24
N ALA A 194 7.11 19.94 -3.54
CA ALA A 194 7.97 21.10 -3.32
C ALA A 194 9.24 20.76 -2.51
N GLU A 195 9.16 19.83 -1.55
CA GLU A 195 10.29 19.37 -0.73
C GLU A 195 11.26 18.45 -1.50
N TYR A 196 10.83 17.90 -2.63
CA TYR A 196 11.62 16.96 -3.44
C TYR A 196 11.76 17.45 -4.90
N PRO A 197 12.34 18.65 -5.14
CA PRO A 197 12.47 19.19 -6.49
C PRO A 197 13.39 18.30 -7.34
N GLN A 198 13.04 18.12 -8.62
CA GLN A 198 13.77 17.31 -9.59
C GLN A 198 13.91 15.82 -9.21
N LYS A 199 13.15 15.34 -8.22
CA LYS A 199 13.12 13.92 -7.83
C LYS A 199 11.97 13.19 -8.49
N GLN A 200 12.15 11.90 -8.77
CA GLN A 200 11.08 11.06 -9.26
C GLN A 200 10.12 10.70 -8.12
N ILE A 201 8.90 11.21 -8.18
CA ILE A 201 7.82 10.92 -7.25
C ILE A 201 7.01 9.73 -7.76
N LEU A 202 6.68 8.82 -6.86
CA LEU A 202 5.80 7.67 -7.09
C LEU A 202 4.58 7.79 -6.16
N ILE A 203 3.38 7.57 -6.67
CA ILE A 203 2.16 7.52 -5.85
C ILE A 203 1.19 6.48 -6.39
N GLY A 204 0.50 5.77 -5.50
CA GLY A 204 -0.44 4.72 -5.88
C GLY A 204 -1.89 5.04 -5.50
N PRO A 205 -2.64 5.82 -6.31
CA PRO A 205 -4.05 6.06 -6.06
C PRO A 205 -4.91 4.85 -6.44
N LEU A 206 -6.10 4.78 -5.86
CA LEU A 206 -7.10 3.76 -6.16
C LEU A 206 -8.15 4.35 -7.11
N GLU A 207 -8.67 3.55 -8.05
CA GLU A 207 -9.61 4.03 -9.09
C GLU A 207 -10.84 4.81 -8.59
N PRO A 208 -11.44 4.52 -7.42
CA PRO A 208 -12.52 5.33 -6.90
C PRO A 208 -12.15 6.81 -6.66
N GLN A 209 -10.86 7.13 -6.50
CA GLN A 209 -10.34 8.49 -6.36
C GLN A 209 -10.22 9.22 -7.70
N ARG A 210 -11.35 9.37 -8.40
CA ARG A 210 -11.40 9.87 -9.79
C ARG A 210 -10.91 11.31 -9.92
N GLU A 211 -11.31 12.18 -8.99
CA GLU A 211 -10.90 13.59 -8.97
C GLU A 211 -9.39 13.71 -8.77
N PHE A 212 -8.85 13.02 -7.76
CA PHE A 212 -7.41 12.99 -7.51
C PHE A 212 -6.61 12.37 -8.68
N ILE A 213 -7.14 11.34 -9.34
CA ILE A 213 -6.51 10.76 -10.53
C ILE A 213 -6.50 11.76 -11.69
N ALA A 214 -7.59 12.51 -11.89
CA ALA A 214 -7.65 13.57 -12.91
C ALA A 214 -6.65 14.68 -12.59
N PHE A 215 -6.53 15.09 -11.33
CA PHE A 215 -5.53 16.03 -10.84
C PHE A 215 -4.10 15.55 -11.13
N LEU A 216 -3.76 14.30 -10.78
CA LEU A 216 -2.45 13.70 -11.07
C LEU A 216 -2.12 13.72 -12.57
N ARG A 217 -3.11 13.41 -13.42
CA ARG A 217 -2.95 13.48 -14.89
C ARG A 217 -2.76 14.91 -15.37
N GLY A 218 -3.50 15.88 -14.81
CA GLY A 218 -3.34 17.31 -15.10
C GLY A 218 -1.95 17.84 -14.72
N LEU A 219 -1.36 17.31 -13.65
CA LEU A 219 0.04 17.56 -13.31
C LEU A 219 1.03 16.82 -14.21
N GLY A 220 0.59 15.97 -15.14
CA GLY A 220 1.45 15.20 -16.03
C GLY A 220 2.10 13.96 -15.39
N PHE A 221 1.51 13.39 -14.34
CA PHE A 221 1.92 12.06 -13.89
C PHE A 221 1.49 10.99 -14.92
N LEU A 222 2.36 10.00 -15.11
CA LEU A 222 2.13 8.86 -15.99
C LEU A 222 2.04 7.58 -15.18
N HIS A 223 1.28 6.59 -15.65
CA HIS A 223 1.20 5.28 -15.02
C HIS A 223 1.38 4.16 -16.04
N ASN A 224 1.90 3.03 -15.58
CA ASN A 224 1.90 1.78 -16.35
C ASN A 224 0.52 1.10 -16.24
N ILE A 225 0.37 -0.09 -16.81
CA ILE A 225 -0.81 -0.94 -16.64
C ILE A 225 -1.10 -1.10 -15.13
N PRO A 226 -2.30 -0.72 -14.65
CA PRO A 226 -2.64 -0.85 -13.24
C PRO A 226 -2.83 -2.31 -12.85
N ALA A 227 -2.80 -2.59 -11.55
CA ALA A 227 -3.27 -3.87 -11.01
C ALA A 227 -4.78 -3.80 -10.76
N LEU A 228 -5.43 -4.96 -10.73
CA LEU A 228 -6.79 -5.08 -10.23
C LEU A 228 -6.75 -5.42 -8.74
N ARG A 229 -7.23 -4.51 -7.89
CA ARG A 229 -7.45 -4.84 -6.49
C ARG A 229 -8.61 -5.83 -6.41
N MET A 230 -8.41 -6.92 -5.68
CA MET A 230 -9.39 -7.96 -5.46
C MET A 230 -9.57 -8.19 -3.95
N TYR A 231 -10.70 -8.74 -3.55
CA TYR A 231 -11.00 -9.03 -2.15
C TYR A 231 -11.67 -10.40 -1.96
N TYR A 232 -11.42 -11.03 -0.81
CA TYR A 232 -12.10 -12.22 -0.31
C TYR A 232 -12.72 -11.90 1.05
N GLY A 233 -13.95 -12.36 1.29
CA GLY A 233 -14.71 -12.07 2.52
C GLY A 233 -15.44 -10.74 2.46
N GLU A 234 -15.41 -9.98 3.54
CA GLU A 234 -16.11 -8.69 3.66
C GLU A 234 -15.47 -7.61 2.77
N LYS A 235 -16.29 -6.82 2.06
CA LYS A 235 -15.80 -5.69 1.25
C LYS A 235 -15.55 -4.47 2.13
N ARG A 236 -14.31 -3.97 2.17
CA ARG A 236 -13.96 -2.73 2.91
C ARG A 236 -13.96 -1.50 2.01
N ASN A 237 -14.48 -0.38 2.51
CA ASN A 237 -14.59 0.89 1.78
C ASN A 237 -13.62 1.98 2.25
N TYR A 238 -12.44 1.58 2.77
CA TYR A 238 -11.39 2.52 3.22
C TYR A 238 -10.89 3.47 2.12
N HIS A 239 -11.04 3.06 0.85
CA HIS A 239 -10.50 3.79 -0.30
C HIS A 239 -11.03 5.22 -0.41
N LYS A 240 -12.19 5.55 0.20
CA LYS A 240 -12.79 6.90 0.19
C LYS A 240 -11.85 8.01 0.68
N HIS A 241 -10.91 7.67 1.56
CA HIS A 241 -9.97 8.63 2.16
C HIS A 241 -8.50 8.27 1.92
N VAL A 242 -8.22 7.26 1.10
CA VAL A 242 -6.86 6.84 0.75
C VAL A 242 -6.56 7.25 -0.68
N TYR A 243 -5.67 8.23 -0.83
CA TYR A 243 -5.25 8.83 -2.09
C TYR A 243 -3.88 8.30 -2.55
N GLY A 244 -3.12 7.70 -1.63
CA GLY A 244 -1.91 6.93 -1.91
C GLY A 244 -1.87 5.71 -1.00
N ILE A 245 -1.74 4.52 -1.58
CA ILE A 245 -1.55 3.27 -0.82
C ILE A 245 -0.21 3.25 -0.08
N ILE A 246 -0.05 2.39 0.93
CA ILE A 246 1.23 2.24 1.65
C ILE A 246 2.31 1.77 0.68
N ALA A 247 2.02 0.65 0.02
CA ALA A 247 2.87 0.06 -1.00
C ALA A 247 2.11 -1.06 -1.73
N ALA A 248 2.61 -1.47 -2.90
CA ALA A 248 2.00 -2.55 -3.67
C ALA A 248 1.95 -3.88 -2.90
N GLU A 249 2.92 -4.11 -2.02
CA GLU A 249 3.05 -5.34 -1.24
C GLU A 249 2.25 -5.34 0.07
N LYS A 250 1.64 -4.20 0.47
CA LYS A 250 1.01 -4.00 1.79
C LYS A 250 -0.41 -3.43 1.74
N GLY A 251 -0.86 -2.99 0.56
CA GLY A 251 -2.21 -2.45 0.38
C GLY A 251 -2.30 -0.95 0.41
#